data_AF-A0AAV7GDM9-F1
#
_entry.id   AF-A0AAV7GDM9-F1
#
_cell.length_a   1.000
_cell.length_b   1.000
_cell.length_c   1.000
_cell.angle_alpha   90.00
_cell.angle_beta   90.00
_cell.angle_gamma   90.00
#
_symmetry.space_group_name_H-M   'P 1'
#
loop_
_entity.id
_entity.type
_entity.pdbx_description
1 polymer ?
#
loop_
_entity_poly.entity_id
_entity_poly.type
_entity_poly.pdbx_seq_one_letter_code
_entity_poly.pdbx_strand_id
1 'polypeptide(L)'
;MGAKSTIWMNNVNSILNLEKIKLTDCMEWETLPPFEQLPFLKSLKLDGMLRVKWLENKFNEKMTNVMPFLLLELLYIIELYIIELEASEDWFEEEVVAEDGCLFPRLIEWVLSYCLELKEFPSLPSKLKRLGIYEI
;
A
#
# COMPACT_ATOMS: atom_id res chain seq x y z
N MET A 1 -16.87 10.52 12.82
CA MET A 1 -16.10 9.27 12.63
C MET A 1 -14.75 9.41 13.33
N GLY A 2 -14.12 8.29 13.71
CA GLY A 2 -12.78 8.30 14.30
C GLY A 2 -11.70 8.45 13.23
N ALA A 3 -10.68 9.25 13.52
CA ALA A 3 -9.58 9.55 12.59
C ALA A 3 -8.52 8.43 12.45
N LYS A 4 -8.75 7.29 13.11
CA LYS A 4 -7.77 6.20 13.23
C LYS A 4 -8.44 4.84 13.23
N SER A 5 -7.67 3.83 12.82
CA SER A 5 -8.03 2.43 12.96
C SER A 5 -8.19 2.03 14.43
N THR A 6 -8.98 0.98 14.65
CA THR A 6 -9.12 0.36 15.97
C THR A 6 -7.82 -0.30 16.41
N ILE A 7 -7.52 -0.26 17.71
CA ILE A 7 -6.26 -0.74 18.31
C ILE A 7 -5.89 -2.17 17.87
N TRP A 8 -6.88 -3.07 17.71
CA TRP A 8 -6.62 -4.45 17.29
C TRP A 8 -6.04 -4.56 15.87
N MET A 9 -6.38 -3.64 14.96
CA MET A 9 -5.84 -3.64 13.59
C MET A 9 -4.37 -3.23 13.56
N ASN A 10 -3.93 -2.42 14.52
CA ASN A 10 -2.52 -2.01 14.65
C ASN A 10 -1.66 -3.09 15.32
N ASN A 11 -2.27 -4.14 15.87
CA ASN A 11 -1.57 -5.28 16.43
C ASN A 11 -1.51 -6.43 15.41
N VAL A 12 -0.42 -6.48 14.65
CA VAL A 12 -0.17 -7.50 13.61
C VAL A 12 -0.43 -8.92 14.13
N ASN A 13 -0.03 -9.23 15.37
CA ASN A 13 -0.22 -10.56 15.98
C ASN A 13 -1.70 -10.98 16.08
N SER A 14 -2.62 -10.01 16.14
CA SER A 14 -4.06 -10.27 16.21
C SER A 14 -4.67 -10.62 14.86
N ILE A 15 -3.96 -10.35 13.75
CA ILE A 15 -4.48 -10.43 12.38
C ILE A 15 -3.55 -11.16 11.41
N LEU A 16 -2.55 -11.89 11.92
CA LEU A 16 -1.51 -12.56 11.12
C LEU A 16 -2.05 -13.41 9.97
N ASN A 17 -3.20 -14.07 10.17
CA ASN A 17 -3.80 -15.00 9.21
C ASN A 17 -4.72 -14.32 8.18
N LEU A 18 -4.84 -12.98 8.19
CA LEU A 18 -5.69 -12.29 7.22
C LEU A 18 -5.07 -12.32 5.82
N GLU A 19 -5.79 -12.92 4.89
CA GLU A 19 -5.40 -12.93 3.48
C GLU A 19 -6.01 -11.80 2.66
N LYS A 20 -7.16 -11.26 3.09
CA LYS A 20 -7.92 -10.27 2.34
C LYS A 20 -8.41 -9.18 3.28
N ILE A 21 -8.12 -7.94 2.92
CA ILE A 21 -8.58 -6.76 3.65
C ILE A 21 -9.29 -5.84 2.66
N LYS A 22 -10.51 -5.44 3.02
CA LYS A 22 -11.27 -4.40 2.31
C LYS A 22 -11.70 -3.34 3.31
N LEU A 23 -11.26 -2.12 3.09
CA LEU A 23 -11.68 -0.93 3.82
C LEU A 23 -12.44 -0.03 2.87
N THR A 24 -13.59 0.48 3.31
CA THR A 24 -14.47 1.36 2.54
C THR A 24 -14.90 2.53 3.41
N ASP A 25 -15.04 3.72 2.82
CA ASP A 25 -15.55 4.94 3.47
C ASP A 25 -14.76 5.35 4.74
N CYS A 26 -13.46 5.05 4.77
CA CYS A 26 -12.56 5.39 5.87
C CYS A 26 -11.96 6.80 5.69
N MET A 27 -12.81 7.79 5.38
CA MET A 27 -12.40 9.11 4.89
C MET A 27 -11.55 9.89 5.88
N GLU A 28 -11.78 9.70 7.18
CA GLU A 28 -11.07 10.41 8.25
C GLU A 28 -9.75 9.75 8.65
N TRP A 29 -9.41 8.58 8.12
CA TRP A 29 -8.19 7.88 8.51
C TRP A 29 -6.96 8.58 7.96
N GLU A 30 -6.10 9.03 8.87
CA GLU A 30 -4.84 9.69 8.53
C GLU A 30 -3.70 8.67 8.34
N THR A 31 -3.77 7.54 9.05
CA THR A 31 -2.79 6.46 8.99
C THR A 31 -3.45 5.11 8.80
N LEU A 32 -2.79 4.24 8.04
CA LEU A 32 -3.18 2.84 7.90
C LEU A 32 -2.45 1.98 8.93
N PRO A 33 -3.09 0.89 9.41
CA PRO A 33 -2.37 -0.14 10.13
C PRO A 33 -1.22 -0.73 9.28
N PRO A 34 -0.24 -1.41 9.92
CA PRO A 34 0.92 -1.97 9.25
C PRO A 34 0.57 -3.25 8.46
N PHE A 35 -0.30 -3.13 7.47
CA PHE A 35 -0.76 -4.25 6.63
C PHE A 35 0.38 -4.90 5.84
N GLU A 36 1.45 -4.16 5.60
CA GLU A 36 2.68 -4.63 4.98
C GLU A 36 3.37 -5.76 5.77
N GLN A 37 3.13 -5.84 7.07
CA GLN A 37 3.72 -6.84 7.96
C GLN A 37 2.90 -8.14 7.99
N LEU A 38 1.76 -8.19 7.29
CA LEU A 38 0.89 -9.37 7.28
C LEU A 38 1.44 -10.44 6.33
N PRO A 39 1.90 -11.58 6.86
CA PRO A 39 2.64 -12.56 6.06
C PRO A 39 1.77 -13.28 5.03
N PHE A 40 0.45 -13.32 5.24
CA PHE A 40 -0.49 -14.04 4.38
C PHE A 40 -1.38 -13.12 3.53
N LEU A 41 -1.19 -11.80 3.58
CA LEU A 41 -2.04 -10.86 2.87
C LEU A 41 -1.82 -10.96 1.36
N LYS A 42 -2.88 -11.33 0.64
CA LYS A 42 -2.92 -11.48 -0.83
C LYS A 42 -3.74 -10.40 -1.51
N SER A 43 -4.73 -9.84 -0.83
CA SER A 43 -5.62 -8.82 -1.39
C SER A 43 -5.83 -7.66 -0.44
N LEU A 44 -5.55 -6.46 -0.92
CA LEU A 44 -5.81 -5.21 -0.22
C LEU A 44 -6.67 -4.31 -1.10
N LYS A 45 -7.86 -3.97 -0.61
CA LYS A 45 -8.76 -3.00 -1.24
C LYS A 45 -9.01 -1.82 -0.30
N LEU A 46 -8.66 -0.63 -0.74
CA LEU A 46 -8.84 0.63 -0.03
C LEU A 46 -9.75 1.52 -0.88
N ASP A 47 -10.85 1.99 -0.30
CA ASP A 47 -11.90 2.72 -1.00
C ASP A 47 -12.37 3.90 -0.13
N GLY A 48 -12.39 5.11 -0.67
CA GLY A 48 -12.84 6.32 0.04
C GLY A 48 -11.95 6.70 1.21
N MET A 49 -10.64 6.80 0.99
CA MET A 49 -9.63 7.13 2.02
C MET A 49 -8.97 8.50 1.72
N LEU A 50 -9.68 9.57 2.06
CA LEU A 50 -9.34 10.93 1.62
C LEU A 50 -8.27 11.66 2.44
N ARG A 51 -7.80 11.10 3.56
CA ARG A 51 -6.82 11.77 4.45
C ARG A 51 -5.59 10.91 4.73
N VAL A 52 -5.50 9.74 4.10
CA VAL A 52 -4.50 8.74 4.47
C VAL A 52 -3.14 9.04 3.85
N LYS A 53 -2.12 9.09 4.70
CA LYS A 53 -0.71 9.24 4.31
C LYS A 53 -0.02 7.88 4.32
N TRP A 54 -0.38 6.99 3.39
CA TRP A 54 -0.02 5.57 3.46
C TRP A 54 1.49 5.27 3.35
N LEU A 55 2.20 6.02 2.50
CA LEU A 55 3.61 5.76 2.16
C LEU A 55 4.57 6.87 2.62
N GLU A 56 4.08 8.06 2.93
CA GLU A 56 4.88 9.21 3.38
C GLU A 56 5.71 8.91 4.64
N ASN A 57 5.18 8.10 5.57
CA ASN A 57 5.84 7.83 6.84
C ASN A 57 6.81 6.62 6.83
N LYS A 58 6.87 5.86 5.74
CA LYS A 58 7.62 4.59 5.69
C LYS A 58 9.06 4.75 5.19
N PHE A 59 9.35 5.84 4.48
CA PHE A 59 10.70 6.13 3.97
C PHE A 59 11.61 6.83 4.97
N ASN A 60 11.06 7.43 6.03
CA ASN A 60 11.84 8.14 7.05
C ASN A 60 12.37 7.23 8.17
N GLU A 61 11.76 6.07 8.39
CA GLU A 61 12.23 5.09 9.38
C GLU A 61 12.95 3.94 8.67
N LYS A 62 14.28 3.99 8.73
CA LYS A 62 15.24 2.93 8.36
C LYS A 62 14.61 1.54 8.42
N MET A 63 14.09 1.06 7.28
CA MET A 63 13.29 -0.15 7.20
C MET A 63 14.20 -1.33 7.56
N THR A 64 14.01 -1.90 8.74
CA THR A 64 14.79 -3.02 9.26
C THR A 64 14.42 -4.30 8.49
N ASN A 65 15.05 -4.57 7.35
CA ASN A 65 15.14 -5.88 6.68
C ASN A 65 13.84 -6.67 6.37
N VAL A 66 12.65 -6.15 6.68
CA VAL A 66 11.38 -6.83 6.41
C VAL A 66 10.85 -6.33 5.08
N MET A 67 10.94 -7.17 4.06
CA MET A 67 10.27 -6.90 2.79
C MET A 67 8.76 -6.81 3.02
N PRO A 68 8.13 -5.66 2.73
CA PRO A 68 6.70 -5.49 2.89
C PRO A 68 5.93 -6.29 1.85
N PHE A 69 4.70 -6.71 2.17
CA PHE A 69 3.73 -7.25 1.18
C PHE A 69 4.22 -8.44 0.31
N LEU A 70 4.98 -9.38 0.91
CA LEU A 70 5.57 -10.52 0.21
C LEU A 70 4.61 -11.38 -0.64
N LEU A 71 3.35 -11.49 -0.20
CA LEU A 71 2.32 -12.30 -0.85
C LEU A 71 1.20 -11.49 -1.51
N LEU A 72 1.31 -10.16 -1.55
CA LEU A 72 0.25 -9.33 -2.08
C LEU A 72 0.16 -9.50 -3.60
N GLU A 73 -0.98 -10.02 -4.06
CA GLU A 73 -1.27 -10.29 -5.47
C GLU A 73 -2.20 -9.23 -6.06
N LEU A 74 -3.11 -8.68 -5.24
CA LEU A 74 -4.14 -7.75 -5.66
C LEU A 74 -4.10 -6.48 -4.80
N LEU A 75 -3.88 -5.33 -5.44
CA LEU A 75 -3.95 -4.01 -4.82
C LEU A 75 -4.99 -3.15 -5.54
N TYR A 76 -6.03 -2.77 -4.84
CA TYR A 76 -7.10 -1.91 -5.33
C TYR A 76 -7.19 -0.66 -4.48
N ILE A 77 -7.03 0.49 -5.11
CA ILE A 77 -7.10 1.79 -4.45
C ILE A 77 -8.07 2.66 -5.23
N ILE A 78 -9.11 3.11 -4.56
CA ILE A 78 -10.19 3.90 -5.12
C ILE A 78 -10.39 5.10 -4.20
N GLU A 79 -10.46 6.31 -4.77
CA GLU A 79 -10.74 7.54 -4.01
C GLU A 79 -9.79 7.73 -2.82
N LEU A 80 -8.49 7.56 -3.08
CA LEU A 80 -7.46 7.76 -2.09
C LEU A 80 -6.75 9.08 -2.40
N TYR A 81 -6.78 10.02 -1.45
CA TYR A 81 -6.10 11.30 -1.61
C TYR A 81 -4.68 11.12 -1.09
N ILE A 82 -3.73 11.02 -2.01
CA ILE A 82 -2.33 10.93 -1.64
C ILE A 82 -1.74 12.33 -1.70
N ILE A 83 -1.62 12.97 -0.53
CA ILE A 83 -1.00 14.28 -0.39
C ILE A 83 0.48 14.09 -0.70
N GLU A 84 0.91 14.55 -1.86
CA GLU A 84 2.32 14.54 -2.30
C GLU A 84 3.01 13.19 -2.10
N LEU A 85 2.76 12.28 -3.02
CA LEU A 85 3.85 11.40 -3.40
C LEU A 85 4.82 12.27 -4.19
N GLU A 86 5.87 12.72 -3.51
CA GLU A 86 7.14 12.76 -4.22
C GLU A 86 7.34 11.31 -4.68
N ALA A 87 7.07 11.09 -5.96
CA ALA A 87 7.54 9.91 -6.66
C ALA A 87 9.06 10.00 -6.65
N SER A 88 9.68 9.77 -5.50
CA SER A 88 11.10 9.46 -5.50
C SER A 88 11.22 8.13 -6.22
N GLU A 89 12.32 7.97 -6.94
CA GLU A 89 12.68 6.75 -7.64
C GLU A 89 12.75 5.51 -6.69
N ASP A 90 12.51 5.72 -5.38
CA ASP A 90 12.75 4.78 -4.29
C ASP A 90 11.56 3.86 -3.91
N TRP A 91 10.43 3.92 -4.62
CA TRP A 91 9.31 3.01 -4.30
C TRP A 91 9.57 1.55 -4.69
N PHE A 92 10.54 1.34 -5.58
CA PHE A 92 10.91 0.01 -6.10
C PHE A 92 12.43 -0.18 -6.25
N GLU A 93 13.24 0.84 -5.95
CA GLU A 93 14.68 0.75 -5.69
C GLU A 93 14.87 1.35 -4.27
N GLU A 94 15.70 0.94 -3.32
CA GLU A 94 17.05 0.45 -3.33
C GLU A 94 17.33 -0.24 -1.97
N GLU A 95 18.38 -1.07 -1.93
CA GLU A 95 19.06 -1.61 -0.73
C GLU A 95 18.33 -2.59 0.20
N VAL A 96 17.66 -3.62 -0.33
CA VAL A 96 17.66 -4.93 0.36
C VAL A 96 17.87 -6.04 -0.66
N VAL A 97 18.81 -6.93 -0.35
CA VAL A 97 19.34 -8.06 -1.14
C VAL A 97 18.26 -9.11 -1.49
N ALA A 98 17.25 -8.73 -2.27
CA ALA A 98 16.51 -9.65 -3.13
C ALA A 98 16.58 -9.10 -4.55
N GLU A 99 16.66 -10.01 -5.52
CA GLU A 99 17.03 -9.75 -6.92
C GLU A 99 16.21 -8.67 -7.64
N ASP A 100 15.12 -8.15 -7.05
CA ASP A 100 14.19 -7.21 -7.70
C ASP A 100 13.83 -5.92 -6.88
N GLY A 101 14.35 -5.66 -5.67
CA GLY A 101 14.17 -4.36 -4.96
C GLY A 101 12.72 -3.87 -4.65
N CYS A 102 11.69 -4.60 -5.10
CA CYS A 102 10.30 -4.13 -5.15
C CYS A 102 9.55 -4.27 -3.82
N LEU A 103 8.76 -3.25 -3.44
CA LEU A 103 7.80 -3.30 -2.31
C LEU A 103 6.66 -4.32 -2.51
N PHE A 104 6.42 -4.77 -3.74
CA PHE A 104 5.34 -5.70 -4.08
C PHE A 104 5.82 -6.82 -5.02
N PRO A 105 6.65 -7.77 -4.54
CA PRO A 105 7.33 -8.75 -5.38
C PRO A 105 6.40 -9.79 -6.03
N ARG A 106 5.11 -9.81 -5.65
CA ARG A 106 4.08 -10.73 -6.15
C ARG A 106 2.85 -10.04 -6.74
N LEU A 107 2.88 -8.72 -6.92
CA LEU A 107 1.71 -8.00 -7.40
C LEU A 107 1.36 -8.43 -8.83
N ILE A 108 0.12 -8.90 -9.01
CA ILE A 108 -0.41 -9.38 -10.30
C ILE A 108 -1.33 -8.33 -10.90
N GLU A 109 -2.15 -7.71 -10.05
CA GLU A 109 -3.13 -6.71 -10.45
C GLU A 109 -3.07 -5.50 -9.53
N TRP A 110 -2.95 -4.35 -10.17
CA TRP A 110 -2.97 -3.05 -9.51
C TRP A 110 -4.02 -2.17 -10.19
N VAL A 111 -4.98 -1.70 -9.40
CA VAL A 111 -5.99 -0.76 -9.86
C VAL A 111 -5.94 0.49 -9.00
N LEU A 112 -5.83 1.64 -9.67
CA LEU A 112 -5.90 2.97 -9.10
C LEU A 112 -7.06 3.72 -9.76
N SER A 113 -7.93 4.32 -8.97
CA SER A 113 -9.03 5.14 -9.47
C SER A 113 -9.21 6.36 -8.60
N TYR A 114 -9.48 7.52 -9.21
CA TYR A 114 -9.74 8.77 -8.49
C TYR A 114 -8.61 9.15 -7.50
N CYS A 115 -7.36 8.91 -7.91
CA CYS A 115 -6.18 9.28 -7.14
C CYS A 115 -5.72 10.66 -7.59
N LEU A 116 -5.91 11.68 -6.75
CA LEU A 116 -5.49 13.05 -7.03
C LEU A 116 -3.99 13.17 -6.68
N GLU A 117 -3.19 13.72 -7.60
CA GLU A 117 -1.76 14.09 -7.40
C GLU A 117 -0.67 13.02 -7.54
N LEU A 118 -0.91 11.89 -8.23
CA LEU A 118 0.20 10.99 -8.59
C LEU A 118 1.05 11.63 -9.71
N LYS A 119 2.10 12.37 -9.34
CA LYS A 119 2.92 13.14 -10.31
C LYS A 119 3.75 12.24 -11.23
N GLU A 120 4.29 11.13 -10.73
CA GLU A 120 4.99 10.12 -11.53
C GLU A 120 4.72 8.71 -10.98
N PHE A 121 4.74 7.72 -11.88
CA PHE A 121 4.53 6.32 -11.54
C PHE A 121 5.89 5.66 -11.31
N PRO A 122 6.11 4.96 -10.19
CA PRO A 122 7.38 4.32 -9.97
C PRO A 122 7.47 2.99 -10.75
N SER A 123 8.66 2.42 -10.88
CA SER A 123 8.94 1.27 -11.77
C SER A 123 8.04 0.06 -11.49
N LEU A 124 7.35 -0.45 -12.50
CA LEU A 124 6.34 -1.48 -12.30
C LEU A 124 6.98 -2.82 -11.85
N PRO A 125 6.37 -3.54 -10.89
CA PRO A 125 6.89 -4.83 -10.47
C PRO A 125 6.83 -5.84 -11.62
N SER A 126 7.89 -6.67 -11.74
CA SER A 126 8.11 -7.59 -12.87
C SER A 126 6.98 -8.59 -13.12
N LYS A 127 6.16 -8.90 -12.09
CA LYS A 127 5.05 -9.86 -12.17
C LYS A 127 3.68 -9.22 -12.47
N LEU A 128 3.62 -7.90 -12.59
CA LEU A 128 2.37 -7.18 -12.83
C LEU A 128 1.82 -7.55 -14.21
N LYS A 129 0.57 -8.04 -14.24
CA LYS A 129 -0.13 -8.42 -15.47
C LYS A 129 -1.23 -7.45 -15.85
N ARG A 130 -1.81 -6.77 -14.86
CA ARG A 130 -2.91 -5.83 -15.05
C ARG A 130 -2.62 -4.56 -14.26
N LEU A 131 -2.59 -3.45 -14.97
CA LEU A 131 -2.56 -2.12 -14.40
C LEU A 131 -3.77 -1.36 -14.94
N GLY A 132 -4.65 -0.94 -14.04
CA GLY A 132 -5.81 -0.11 -14.37
C GLY A 132 -5.67 1.24 -13.69
N ILE A 133 -5.57 2.32 -14.46
CA ILE A 133 -5.55 3.70 -13.95
C ILE A 133 -6.76 4.41 -14.54
N TYR A 134 -7.59 4.98 -13.68
CA TYR A 134 -8.82 5.66 -14.05
C TYR A 134 -8.81 7.08 -13.47
N GLU A 135 -8.65 8.08 -14.35
CA GLU A 135 -8.81 9.51 -14.08
C GLU A 135 -10.10 10.01 -14.75
N ILE A 136 -10.79 10.99 -14.15
CA ILE A 136 -11.86 11.78 -14.78
C ILE A 136 -11.51 13.25 -14.62
#